data_AF-A0A6G3TZL6-F1
#
_entry.id   AF-A0A6G3TZL6-F1
#
_cell.length_a   1.000
_cell.length_b   1.000
_cell.length_c   1.000
_cell.angle_alpha   90.00
_cell.angle_beta   90.00
_cell.angle_gamma   90.00
#
_symmetry.space_group_name_H-M   'P 1'
#
loop_
_entity.id
_entity.type
_entity.pdbx_description
1 polymer ?
#
loop_
_entity_poly.entity_id
_entity_poly.type
_entity_poly.pdbx_seq_one_letter_code
_entity_poly.pdbx_strand_id
1 'polypeptide(L)'
;GLAEGVLAEAREYGRARPSRWHTGTWPDHTAADPQALTVYGELTVLTRSAAALADQAVDAVEAGLARGGDLSHEDCAEMSVLVAMAEAAASWAAQECTARALDVVGVRSAAAGLGFDRFWRNARTHTLYEPVAHRLRDVGDYFLNGAHPPFDLPA
;
A
#
# COMPACT_ATOMS: atom_id res chain seq x y z
N GLY A 1 0.74 -4.20 -5.72
CA GLY A 1 0.63 -3.48 -7.01
C GLY A 1 1.36 -2.15 -7.02
N LEU A 2 0.64 -1.01 -6.94
CA LEU A 2 1.21 0.33 -7.14
C LEU A 2 2.35 0.69 -6.17
N ALA A 3 2.18 0.38 -4.88
CA ALA A 3 3.21 0.61 -3.85
C ALA A 3 4.51 -0.16 -4.15
N GLU A 4 4.40 -1.43 -4.52
CA GLU A 4 5.55 -2.26 -4.90
C GLU A 4 6.23 -1.72 -6.16
N GLY A 5 5.44 -1.32 -7.16
CA GLY A 5 5.95 -0.80 -8.42
C GLY A 5 6.77 0.47 -8.25
N VAL A 6 6.25 1.46 -7.50
CA VAL A 6 6.99 2.71 -7.26
C VAL A 6 8.25 2.46 -6.43
N LEU A 7 8.19 1.58 -5.44
CA LEU A 7 9.34 1.23 -4.60
C LEU A 7 10.42 0.50 -5.40
N ALA A 8 10.04 -0.43 -6.27
CA ALA A 8 10.95 -1.14 -7.15
C ALA A 8 11.65 -0.20 -8.14
N GLU A 9 10.91 0.71 -8.77
CA GLU A 9 11.47 1.67 -9.72
C GLU A 9 12.36 2.71 -9.05
N ALA A 10 11.98 3.20 -7.87
CA ALA A 10 12.83 4.07 -7.06
C ALA A 10 14.15 3.36 -6.71
N ARG A 11 14.08 2.08 -6.30
CA ARG A 11 15.26 1.25 -6.00
C ARG A 11 16.16 1.09 -7.22
N GLU A 12 15.59 0.79 -8.38
CA GLU A 12 16.34 0.64 -9.63
C GLU A 12 17.01 1.95 -10.04
N TYR A 13 16.27 3.07 -9.95
CA TYR A 13 16.80 4.40 -10.21
C TYR A 13 17.97 4.75 -9.28
N GLY A 14 17.82 4.51 -7.97
CA GLY A 14 18.84 4.77 -6.96
C GLY A 14 20.09 3.91 -7.11
N ARG A 15 19.95 2.67 -7.59
CA ARG A 15 21.09 1.77 -7.90
C ARG A 15 21.82 2.15 -9.19
N ALA A 16 21.09 2.59 -10.21
CA ALA A 16 21.67 2.96 -11.50
C ALA A 16 22.43 4.30 -11.45
N ARG A 17 22.15 5.15 -10.46
CA ARG A 17 22.72 6.49 -10.35
C ARG A 17 23.19 6.79 -8.92
N PRO A 18 24.52 6.73 -8.67
CA PRO A 18 25.09 7.23 -7.42
C PRO A 18 24.65 8.68 -7.17
N SER A 19 24.23 9.00 -5.93
CA SER A 19 23.91 10.36 -5.51
C SER A 19 25.06 11.29 -5.89
N ARG A 20 24.76 12.40 -6.57
CA ARG A 20 25.71 13.49 -6.77
C ARG A 20 25.53 14.62 -5.75
N TRP A 21 24.61 14.46 -4.81
CA TRP A 21 24.32 15.45 -3.77
C TRP A 21 24.92 15.00 -2.44
N HIS A 22 26.24 15.20 -2.33
CA HIS A 22 26.88 15.39 -1.04
C HIS A 22 27.84 16.58 -1.14
N THR A 23 27.58 17.62 -0.34
CA THR A 23 28.54 18.65 0.05
C THR A 23 29.34 18.23 1.30
N GLY A 24 29.32 16.94 1.65
CA GLY A 24 29.92 16.39 2.87
C GLY A 24 30.83 15.18 2.60
N THR A 25 31.72 14.92 3.56
CA THR A 25 32.83 13.95 3.57
C THR A 25 32.38 12.48 3.76
N TRP A 26 31.42 11.99 2.98
CA TRP A 26 31.02 10.57 3.00
C TRP A 26 31.12 9.97 1.59
N PRO A 27 31.54 8.69 1.39
CA PRO A 27 31.80 8.17 0.06
C PRO A 27 30.57 8.18 -0.87
N ASP A 28 30.84 8.38 -2.15
CA ASP A 28 30.00 8.61 -3.35
C ASP A 28 28.86 7.59 -3.65
N HIS A 29 28.20 7.00 -2.66
CA HIS A 29 27.21 5.95 -2.89
C HIS A 29 25.87 6.25 -2.21
N THR A 30 24.84 6.60 -3.00
CA THR A 30 23.41 6.64 -2.58
C THR A 30 23.01 5.39 -1.81
N ALA A 31 23.61 4.24 -2.15
CA ALA A 31 23.33 2.95 -1.54
C ALA A 31 23.74 2.86 -0.05
N ALA A 32 24.53 3.81 0.45
CA ALA A 32 25.00 3.85 1.83
C ALA A 32 24.46 5.05 2.63
N ASP A 33 23.59 5.88 2.04
CA ASP A 33 22.96 7.00 2.77
C ASP A 33 21.97 6.46 3.83
N PRO A 34 22.24 6.65 5.14
CA PRO A 34 21.37 6.15 6.21
C PRO A 34 19.94 6.68 6.13
N GLN A 35 19.74 7.90 5.63
CA GLN A 35 18.42 8.49 5.53
C GLN A 35 17.62 7.83 4.40
N ALA A 36 18.22 7.66 3.22
CA ALA A 36 17.60 6.92 2.14
C ALA A 36 17.28 5.47 2.54
N LEU A 37 18.20 4.77 3.23
CA LEU A 37 17.98 3.42 3.73
C LEU A 37 16.81 3.33 4.72
N THR A 38 16.64 4.35 5.57
CA THR A 38 15.51 4.45 6.50
C THR A 38 14.19 4.56 5.75
N VAL A 39 14.11 5.45 4.75
CA VAL A 39 12.90 5.60 3.92
C VAL A 39 12.60 4.29 3.18
N TYR A 40 13.58 3.65 2.54
CA TYR A 40 13.36 2.35 1.90
C TYR A 40 12.87 1.28 2.88
N GLY A 41 13.40 1.25 4.10
CA GLY A 41 12.96 0.33 5.15
C GLY A 41 11.49 0.54 5.53
N GLU A 42 11.11 1.79 5.80
CA GLU A 42 9.74 2.15 6.16
C GLU A 42 8.73 1.83 5.04
N LEU A 43 9.05 2.19 3.79
CA LEU A 43 8.19 1.90 2.65
C LEU A 43 8.09 0.40 2.36
N THR A 44 9.16 -0.37 2.62
CA THR A 44 9.15 -1.83 2.51
C THR A 44 8.23 -2.45 3.56
N VAL A 45 8.32 -2.00 4.83
CA VAL A 45 7.41 -2.46 5.89
C VAL A 45 5.97 -2.17 5.52
N LEU A 46 5.67 -0.93 5.11
CA LEU A 46 4.32 -0.54 4.75
C LEU A 46 3.76 -1.37 3.60
N THR A 47 4.56 -1.57 2.55
CA THR A 47 4.16 -2.37 1.38
C THR A 47 3.92 -3.83 1.76
N ARG A 48 4.80 -4.42 2.58
CA ARG A 48 4.67 -5.82 3.03
C ARG A 48 3.50 -6.02 3.99
N SER A 49 3.23 -5.07 4.88
CA SER A 49 2.07 -5.13 5.77
C SER A 49 0.76 -5.10 4.97
N ALA A 50 0.67 -4.26 3.94
CA ALA A 50 -0.49 -4.25 3.05
C ALA A 50 -0.64 -5.54 2.25
N ALA A 51 0.47 -6.10 1.74
CA ALA A 51 0.45 -7.40 1.06
C ALA A 51 -0.01 -8.53 1.98
N ALA A 52 0.48 -8.57 3.23
CA ALA A 52 0.07 -9.60 4.19
C ALA A 52 -1.42 -9.54 4.54
N LEU A 53 -2.00 -8.33 4.66
CA LEU A 53 -3.44 -8.18 4.86
C LEU A 53 -4.24 -8.59 3.62
N ALA A 54 -3.72 -8.32 2.42
CA ALA A 54 -4.34 -8.79 1.18
C ALA A 54 -4.32 -10.32 1.06
N ASP A 55 -3.21 -10.96 1.41
CA ASP A 55 -3.10 -12.43 1.44
C ASP A 55 -4.11 -13.03 2.42
N GLN A 56 -4.24 -12.47 3.63
CA GLN A 56 -5.25 -12.90 4.61
C GLN A 56 -6.69 -12.76 4.09
N ALA A 57 -6.99 -11.67 3.40
CA ALA A 57 -8.30 -11.47 2.80
C ALA A 57 -8.57 -12.47 1.66
N VAL A 58 -7.57 -12.77 0.82
CA VAL A 58 -7.67 -13.79 -0.23
C VAL A 58 -7.92 -15.17 0.39
N ASP A 59 -7.13 -15.56 1.38
CA ASP A 59 -7.28 -16.86 2.06
C ASP A 59 -8.69 -17.02 2.65
N ALA A 60 -9.23 -15.96 3.27
CA ALA A 60 -10.58 -15.98 3.84
C ALA A 60 -11.67 -16.10 2.76
N VAL A 61 -11.53 -15.37 1.65
CA VAL A 61 -12.46 -15.45 0.52
C VAL A 61 -12.41 -16.82 -0.15
N GLU A 62 -11.22 -17.38 -0.38
CA GLU A 62 -11.07 -18.72 -0.94
C GLU A 62 -11.68 -19.80 -0.05
N ALA A 63 -11.43 -19.73 1.27
CA ALA A 63 -12.03 -20.63 2.25
C ALA A 63 -13.56 -20.50 2.27
N GLY A 64 -14.08 -19.28 2.20
CA GLY A 64 -15.53 -19.03 2.14
C GLY A 64 -16.15 -19.59 0.86
N LEU A 65 -15.55 -19.34 -0.30
CA LEU A 65 -15.99 -19.88 -1.59
C LEU A 65 -16.01 -21.41 -1.59
N ALA A 66 -15.01 -22.06 -0.97
CA ALA A 66 -14.95 -23.51 -0.86
C ALA A 66 -16.10 -24.09 0.01
N ARG A 67 -16.59 -23.33 0.99
CA ARG A 67 -17.73 -23.73 1.85
C ARG A 67 -19.08 -23.49 1.18
N GLY A 68 -19.18 -22.53 0.27
CA GLY A 68 -20.40 -22.27 -0.50
C GLY A 68 -21.62 -21.97 0.40
N GLY A 69 -22.67 -22.77 0.28
CA GLY A 69 -23.94 -22.56 1.02
C GLY A 69 -23.86 -22.75 2.53
N ASP A 70 -22.76 -23.33 3.04
CA ASP A 70 -22.55 -23.58 4.47
C ASP A 70 -21.85 -22.40 5.20
N LEU A 71 -21.78 -21.24 4.56
CA LEU A 71 -21.27 -20.00 5.15
C LEU A 71 -22.26 -19.44 6.18
N SER A 72 -21.80 -19.23 7.40
CA SER A 72 -22.57 -18.51 8.42
C SER A 72 -22.48 -17.00 8.20
N HIS A 73 -23.39 -16.24 8.84
CA HIS A 73 -23.30 -14.78 8.85
C HIS A 73 -22.02 -14.27 9.52
N GLU A 74 -21.46 -15.02 10.47
CA GLU A 74 -20.20 -14.69 11.13
C GLU A 74 -19.02 -14.87 10.16
N ASP A 75 -18.98 -16.00 9.45
CA ASP A 75 -17.93 -16.25 8.44
C ASP A 75 -17.94 -15.14 7.36
N CYS A 76 -19.14 -14.71 6.92
CA CYS A 76 -19.30 -13.61 5.99
C CYS A 76 -18.80 -12.27 6.57
N ALA A 77 -19.10 -11.98 7.84
CA ALA A 77 -18.68 -10.74 8.49
C ALA A 77 -17.16 -10.67 8.65
N GLU A 78 -16.54 -11.74 9.14
CA GLU A 78 -15.08 -11.83 9.30
C GLU A 78 -14.37 -11.63 7.97
N MET A 79 -14.84 -12.29 6.90
CA MET A 79 -14.32 -12.13 5.55
C MET A 79 -14.44 -10.68 5.05
N SER A 80 -15.59 -10.05 5.22
CA SER A 80 -15.80 -8.64 4.83
C SER A 80 -14.86 -7.69 5.58
N VAL A 81 -14.61 -7.94 6.87
CA VAL A 81 -13.68 -7.15 7.68
C VAL A 81 -12.24 -7.32 7.20
N LEU A 82 -11.82 -8.55 6.87
CA LEU A 82 -10.49 -8.81 6.31
C LEU A 82 -10.28 -8.09 4.97
N VAL A 83 -11.27 -8.13 4.08
CA VAL A 83 -11.24 -7.39 2.81
C VAL A 83 -11.15 -5.88 3.06
N ALA A 84 -11.97 -5.35 3.95
CA ALA A 84 -11.95 -3.93 4.31
C ALA A 84 -10.58 -3.48 4.86
N MET A 85 -9.95 -4.30 5.72
CA MET A 85 -8.61 -4.03 6.25
C MET A 85 -7.54 -4.06 5.15
N ALA A 86 -7.61 -5.03 4.25
CA ALA A 86 -6.69 -5.14 3.11
C ALA A 86 -6.78 -3.91 2.19
N GLU A 87 -7.99 -3.46 1.86
CA GLU A 87 -8.21 -2.31 0.99
C GLU A 87 -7.76 -1.00 1.63
N ALA A 88 -8.00 -0.82 2.93
CA ALA A 88 -7.49 0.32 3.69
C ALA A 88 -5.96 0.34 3.71
N ALA A 89 -5.34 -0.79 4.04
CA ALA A 89 -3.88 -0.90 4.08
C ALA A 89 -3.24 -0.69 2.71
N ALA A 90 -3.82 -1.26 1.65
CA ALA A 90 -3.35 -1.06 0.28
C ALA A 90 -3.48 0.41 -0.16
N SER A 91 -4.58 1.07 0.19
CA SER A 91 -4.80 2.48 -0.09
C SER A 91 -3.78 3.38 0.59
N TRP A 92 -3.53 3.16 1.89
CA TRP A 92 -2.52 3.90 2.65
C TRP A 92 -1.12 3.63 2.12
N ALA A 93 -0.76 2.37 1.86
CA ALA A 93 0.53 2.00 1.30
C ALA A 93 0.77 2.65 -0.07
N ALA A 94 -0.22 2.64 -0.96
CA ALA A 94 -0.12 3.28 -2.27
C ALA A 94 0.06 4.80 -2.15
N GLN A 95 -0.72 5.47 -1.30
CA GLN A 95 -0.61 6.92 -1.12
C GLN A 95 0.76 7.32 -0.54
N GLU A 96 1.20 6.65 0.51
CA GLU A 96 2.45 6.96 1.19
C GLU A 96 3.67 6.62 0.33
N CYS A 97 3.71 5.42 -0.26
CA CYS A 97 4.85 5.00 -1.09
C CYS A 97 5.01 5.90 -2.32
N THR A 98 3.91 6.33 -2.94
CA THR A 98 3.98 7.17 -4.15
C THR A 98 4.44 8.60 -3.86
N ALA A 99 4.17 9.11 -2.65
CA ALA A 99 4.70 10.40 -2.21
C ALA A 99 6.17 10.28 -1.77
N ARG A 100 6.48 9.36 -0.86
CA ARG A 100 7.79 9.27 -0.21
C ARG A 100 8.88 8.61 -1.04
N ALA A 101 8.53 7.83 -2.07
CA ALA A 101 9.51 7.38 -3.04
C ALA A 101 10.21 8.56 -3.75
N LEU A 102 9.57 9.73 -3.83
CA LEU A 102 10.18 10.91 -4.43
C LEU A 102 11.32 11.47 -3.58
N ASP A 103 11.27 11.29 -2.25
CA ASP A 103 12.32 11.75 -1.34
C ASP A 103 13.65 11.03 -1.60
N VAL A 104 13.60 9.73 -1.89
CA VAL A 104 14.79 8.92 -2.22
C VAL A 104 15.28 9.09 -3.65
N VAL A 105 14.40 9.48 -4.58
CA VAL A 105 14.77 9.81 -5.97
C VAL A 105 15.32 11.24 -6.08
N GLY A 106 14.90 12.13 -5.19
CA GLY A 106 15.28 13.54 -5.14
C GLY A 106 14.62 14.39 -6.22
N VAL A 107 15.07 15.63 -6.40
CA VAL A 107 14.48 16.64 -7.32
C VAL A 107 14.29 16.14 -8.75
N ARG A 108 15.13 15.20 -9.21
CA ARG A 108 15.01 14.63 -10.56
C ARG A 108 13.72 13.83 -10.76
N SER A 109 13.07 13.39 -9.70
CA SER A 109 11.76 12.73 -9.74
C SER A 109 10.69 13.57 -10.45
N ALA A 110 10.82 14.91 -10.43
CA ALA A 110 9.91 15.82 -11.12
C ALA A 110 10.13 15.87 -12.65
N ALA A 111 11.18 15.23 -13.19
CA ALA A 111 11.41 15.20 -14.62
C ALA A 111 10.36 14.31 -15.31
N ALA A 112 9.60 14.89 -16.25
CA ALA A 112 8.56 14.18 -17.00
C ALA A 112 9.06 12.90 -17.68
N GLY A 113 10.34 12.87 -18.11
CA GLY A 113 10.95 11.69 -18.72
C GLY A 113 11.14 10.49 -17.78
N LEU A 114 11.08 10.68 -16.45
CA LEU A 114 11.06 9.56 -15.49
C LEU A 114 9.64 9.10 -15.17
N GLY A 115 8.65 9.98 -15.25
CA GLY A 115 7.24 9.62 -15.09
C GLY A 115 6.85 9.03 -13.73
N PHE A 116 7.55 9.38 -12.63
CA PHE A 116 7.23 8.89 -11.28
C PHE A 116 5.86 9.39 -10.78
N ASP A 117 5.39 10.53 -11.28
CA ASP A 117 4.08 11.12 -10.97
C ASP A 117 2.92 10.20 -11.37
N ARG A 118 3.12 9.27 -12.32
CA ARG A 118 2.08 8.33 -12.77
C ARG A 118 1.58 7.44 -11.66
N PHE A 119 2.45 7.02 -10.74
CA PHE A 119 2.04 6.16 -9.63
C PHE A 119 1.11 6.91 -8.69
N TRP A 120 1.46 8.16 -8.33
CA TRP A 120 0.63 9.01 -7.48
C TRP A 120 -0.72 9.31 -8.15
N ARG A 121 -0.72 9.68 -9.44
CA ARG A 121 -1.96 9.94 -10.18
C ARG A 121 -2.88 8.72 -10.18
N ASN A 122 -2.35 7.54 -10.51
CA ASN A 122 -3.12 6.30 -10.54
C ASN A 122 -3.66 5.93 -9.15
N ALA A 123 -2.81 5.99 -8.12
CA ALA A 123 -3.21 5.73 -6.74
C ALA A 123 -4.29 6.71 -6.28
N ARG A 124 -4.13 8.00 -6.59
CA ARG A 124 -5.08 9.03 -6.17
C ARG A 124 -6.42 8.89 -6.88
N THR A 125 -6.43 8.59 -8.17
CA THR A 125 -7.67 8.32 -8.92
C THR A 125 -8.42 7.14 -8.32
N HIS A 126 -7.75 6.03 -8.04
CA HIS A 126 -8.41 4.84 -7.48
C HIS A 126 -8.91 5.07 -6.05
N THR A 127 -8.08 5.63 -5.17
CA THR A 127 -8.44 5.86 -3.75
C THR A 127 -9.50 6.95 -3.55
N LEU A 128 -9.71 7.83 -4.53
CA LEU A 128 -10.83 8.78 -4.53
C LEU A 128 -12.14 8.14 -5.01
N TYR A 129 -12.06 7.16 -5.90
CA TYR A 129 -13.21 6.41 -6.39
C TYR A 129 -13.70 5.41 -5.32
N GLU A 130 -12.78 4.73 -4.64
CA GLU A 130 -13.05 3.78 -3.55
C GLU A 130 -12.57 4.34 -2.20
N PRO A 131 -13.33 5.23 -1.53
CA PRO A 131 -12.92 5.81 -0.26
C PRO A 131 -13.06 4.81 0.88
N VAL A 132 -11.95 4.48 1.55
CA VAL A 132 -11.91 3.45 2.62
C VAL A 132 -12.50 3.89 3.98
N ALA A 133 -12.92 5.14 4.12
CA ALA A 133 -13.36 5.69 5.40
C ALA A 133 -14.61 5.02 5.99
N HIS A 134 -15.53 4.56 5.14
CA HIS A 134 -16.72 3.83 5.60
C HIS A 134 -16.33 2.42 6.04
N ARG A 135 -15.52 1.71 5.25
CA ARG A 135 -15.01 0.36 5.58
C ARG A 135 -14.26 0.32 6.91
N LEU A 136 -13.48 1.36 7.22
CA LEU A 136 -12.80 1.47 8.51
C LEU A 136 -13.75 1.65 9.70
N ARG A 137 -14.93 2.28 9.50
CA ARG A 137 -15.96 2.32 10.53
C ARG A 137 -16.53 0.94 10.76
N ASP A 138 -16.80 0.19 9.69
CA ASP A 138 -17.33 -1.16 9.78
C ASP A 138 -16.34 -2.11 10.47
N VAL A 139 -15.04 -2.02 10.14
CA VAL A 139 -13.98 -2.75 10.86
C VAL A 139 -13.97 -2.41 12.35
N GLY A 140 -14.10 -1.12 12.69
CA GLY A 140 -14.13 -0.66 14.08
C GLY A 140 -15.37 -1.11 14.84
N ASP A 141 -16.53 -1.07 14.20
CA ASP A 141 -17.81 -1.49 14.78
C ASP A 141 -17.87 -3.01 14.98
N TYR A 142 -17.36 -3.78 14.02
CA TYR A 142 -17.17 -5.22 14.17
C TYR A 142 -16.23 -5.53 15.35
N PHE A 143 -15.05 -4.89 15.41
CA PHE A 143 -14.07 -5.14 16.47
C PHE A 143 -14.60 -4.76 17.87
N LEU A 144 -15.30 -3.63 17.99
CA LEU A 144 -15.76 -3.12 19.28
C LEU A 144 -17.07 -3.76 19.75
N ASN A 145 -18.04 -3.91 18.83
CA ASN A 145 -19.43 -4.25 19.17
C ASN A 145 -19.87 -5.61 18.62
N GLY A 146 -19.05 -6.29 17.81
CA GLY A 146 -19.45 -7.52 17.10
C GLY A 146 -20.50 -7.26 16.02
N ALA A 147 -20.60 -6.02 15.51
CA ALA A 147 -21.56 -5.66 14.49
C ALA A 147 -21.12 -6.22 13.13
N HIS A 148 -22.01 -6.94 12.44
CA HIS A 148 -21.71 -7.50 11.13
C HIS A 148 -21.76 -6.39 10.08
N PRO A 149 -20.71 -6.21 9.25
CA PRO A 149 -20.74 -5.25 8.16
C PRO A 149 -21.91 -5.50 7.20
N PRO A 150 -22.55 -4.45 6.65
CA PRO A 150 -23.62 -4.62 5.68
C PRO A 150 -23.09 -5.30 4.40
N PHE A 151 -23.80 -6.34 3.95
CA PHE A 151 -23.55 -6.98 2.66
C PHE A 151 -24.39 -6.28 1.58
N ASP A 152 -23.91 -5.14 1.10
CA ASP A 152 -24.52 -4.45 -0.03
C ASP A 152 -23.85 -4.91 -1.34
N LEU A 153 -24.62 -5.54 -2.23
CA LEU A 153 -24.16 -5.80 -3.58
C LEU A 153 -24.08 -4.45 -4.33
N PRO A 154 -22.98 -4.16 -5.05
CA PRO A 154 -22.92 -2.95 -5.87
C PRO A 154 -24.07 -2.95 -6.88
N ALA A 155 -24.79 -1.83 -6.95
CA ALA A 155 -25.94 -1.63 -7.83
C ALA A 155 -25.55 -1.58 -9.33
#